data_AF-A0A835YXB8-F1
#
_entry.id   AF-A0A835YXB8-F1
#
_cell.length_a   1.000
_cell.length_b   1.000
_cell.length_c   1.000
_cell.angle_alpha   90.00
_cell.angle_beta   90.00
_cell.angle_gamma   90.00
#
_symmetry.space_group_name_H-M   'P 1'
#
loop_
_entity.id
_entity.type
_entity.pdbx_description
1 polymer ?
#
loop_
_entity_poly.entity_id
_entity_poly.type
_entity_poly.pdbx_seq_one_letter_code
_entity_poly.pdbx_strand_id
1 'polypeptide(L)'
;MECGSEVTEGSSEATFRVAPRFWVPHSESHNLATWRVDDHMNSALAAAAHSTDPLTQVGAVFVRGGVVLASGTNRVSTRVQRDADRTSGALKALYTEHAERDAIFAAAREGISLEGSTCVCTLYPCADCARGIIACGAVRLVTCPPDFDAPSKWREHWVQARQMLAEAGVDVEYHPPAPSR
;
A
#
# COMPACT_ATOMS: atom_id res chain seq x y z
N MET A 1 -28.80 -11.37 7.87
CA MET A 1 -29.27 -9.97 7.93
C MET A 1 -29.22 -9.44 6.52
N GLU A 2 -30.31 -9.63 5.78
CA GLU A 2 -30.47 -9.00 4.47
C GLU A 2 -30.89 -7.54 4.72
N CYS A 3 -30.11 -6.61 4.18
CA CYS A 3 -30.46 -5.19 4.23
C CYS A 3 -31.59 -4.95 3.22
N GLY A 4 -32.83 -5.21 3.64
CA GLY A 4 -34.02 -4.90 2.88
C GLY A 4 -34.62 -3.57 3.32
N SER A 5 -34.71 -2.62 2.39
CA SER A 5 -35.69 -1.55 2.46
C SER A 5 -36.24 -1.32 1.05
N GLU A 6 -37.53 -1.60 0.88
CA GLU A 6 -38.31 -1.26 -0.30
C GLU A 6 -38.20 0.25 -0.57
N VAL A 7 -37.83 0.61 -1.79
CA VAL A 7 -37.86 2.01 -2.26
C VAL A 7 -38.98 2.10 -3.28
N THR A 8 -40.02 2.87 -2.94
CA THR A 8 -41.14 3.21 -3.81
C THR A 8 -40.66 4.06 -5.00
N GLU A 9 -41.07 3.67 -6.21
CA GLU A 9 -40.82 4.38 -7.46
C GLU A 9 -41.35 5.82 -7.44
N GLY A 10 -40.51 6.79 -7.81
CA GLY A 10 -40.90 8.19 -7.80
C GLY A 10 -39.83 9.19 -8.25
N SER A 11 -39.65 9.28 -9.56
CA SER A 11 -39.29 10.50 -10.31
C SER A 11 -37.82 10.98 -10.41
N SER A 12 -37.48 11.25 -11.68
CA SER A 12 -36.30 11.95 -12.24
C SER A 12 -34.97 11.19 -12.27
N GLU A 13 -34.71 10.55 -13.42
CA GLU A 13 -33.37 10.20 -13.89
C GLU A 13 -32.53 11.48 -14.06
N ALA A 14 -31.92 11.94 -12.97
CA ALA A 14 -30.68 12.68 -13.08
C ALA A 14 -29.58 11.66 -13.38
N THR A 15 -29.35 11.39 -14.67
CA THR A 15 -28.16 10.64 -15.10
C THR A 15 -26.93 11.47 -14.74
N PHE A 16 -26.44 11.34 -13.51
CA PHE A 16 -25.15 11.85 -13.10
C PHE A 16 -24.10 10.96 -13.76
N ARG A 17 -23.82 11.24 -15.04
CA ARG A 17 -22.64 10.70 -15.72
C ARG A 17 -21.44 11.33 -15.03
N VAL A 18 -20.95 10.69 -13.97
CA VAL A 18 -19.57 10.88 -13.53
C VAL A 18 -18.74 10.39 -14.70
N ALA A 19 -18.21 11.31 -15.51
CA ALA A 19 -17.22 10.94 -16.50
C ALA A 19 -16.14 10.12 -15.78
N PRO A 20 -15.69 8.97 -16.30
CA PRO A 20 -14.53 8.32 -15.73
C PRO A 20 -13.43 9.38 -15.77
N ARG A 21 -12.94 9.77 -14.59
CA ARG A 21 -11.67 10.49 -14.50
C ARG A 21 -10.63 9.51 -15.03
N PHE A 22 -10.49 9.47 -16.35
CA PHE A 22 -9.30 8.94 -16.98
C PHE A 22 -8.18 9.76 -16.39
N TRP A 23 -7.45 9.11 -15.47
CA TRP A 23 -6.28 9.65 -14.85
C TRP A 23 -5.34 10.05 -15.98
N VAL A 24 -5.09 11.36 -16.08
CA VAL A 24 -4.06 11.91 -16.96
C VAL A 24 -2.79 11.92 -16.13
N PRO A 25 -1.68 11.32 -16.61
CA PRO A 25 -0.43 11.34 -15.86
C PRO A 25 -0.06 12.80 -15.62
N HIS A 26 -0.05 13.23 -14.36
CA HIS A 26 0.57 14.50 -14.02
C HIS A 26 2.06 14.26 -14.16
N SER A 27 2.64 14.73 -15.26
CA SER A 27 4.09 14.84 -15.41
C SER A 27 4.58 15.98 -14.52
N GLU A 28 4.49 15.82 -13.20
CA GLU A 28 5.29 16.64 -12.31
C GLU A 28 6.72 16.17 -12.42
N SER A 29 7.53 17.00 -13.09
CA SER A 29 8.98 16.96 -13.00
C SER A 29 9.34 17.12 -11.53
N HIS A 30 9.48 15.99 -10.83
CA HIS A 30 10.02 15.96 -9.49
C HIS A 30 11.35 16.71 -9.54
N ASN A 31 11.51 17.67 -8.64
CA ASN A 31 12.79 18.34 -8.49
C ASN A 31 13.81 17.26 -8.09
N LEU A 32 14.62 16.81 -9.06
CA LEU A 32 15.55 15.69 -8.93
C LEU A 32 16.60 15.93 -7.83
N ALA A 33 16.70 17.16 -7.31
CA ALA A 33 17.63 17.51 -6.24
C ALA A 33 17.24 16.92 -4.86
N THR A 34 15.96 16.61 -4.61
CA THR A 34 15.46 16.16 -3.28
C THR A 34 15.03 14.69 -3.22
N TRP A 35 14.75 14.04 -4.35
CA TRP A 35 14.34 12.64 -4.35
C TRP A 35 15.55 11.72 -4.22
N ARG A 36 15.71 11.11 -3.04
CA ARG A 36 16.74 10.10 -2.76
C ARG A 36 16.07 8.81 -2.35
N VAL A 37 16.00 7.86 -3.28
CA VAL A 37 15.35 6.56 -3.09
C VAL A 37 15.89 5.87 -1.83
N ASP A 38 17.20 5.91 -1.61
CA ASP A 38 17.85 5.32 -0.43
C ASP A 38 17.34 5.91 0.89
N ASP A 39 17.13 7.22 0.99
CA ASP A 39 16.68 7.87 2.22
C ASP A 39 15.24 7.47 2.59
N HIS A 40 14.38 7.35 1.58
CA HIS A 40 13.01 6.89 1.78
C HIS A 40 12.92 5.37 2.01
N MET A 41 13.80 4.59 1.37
CA MET A 41 13.92 3.16 1.67
C MET A 41 14.43 2.93 3.10
N ASN A 42 15.38 3.74 3.57
CA ASN A 42 15.82 3.75 4.97
C ASN A 42 14.67 4.12 5.93
N SER A 43 13.81 5.05 5.53
CA SER A 43 12.60 5.40 6.31
C SER A 43 11.62 4.21 6.39
N ALA A 44 11.43 3.49 5.28
CA ALA A 44 10.63 2.26 5.26
C ALA A 44 11.26 1.15 6.13
N LEU A 45 12.58 0.97 6.09
CA LEU A 45 13.31 0.03 6.95
C LEU A 45 13.20 0.41 8.44
N ALA A 46 13.26 1.70 8.76
CA ALA A 46 13.03 2.18 10.13
C ALA A 46 11.60 1.88 10.60
N ALA A 47 10.60 2.05 9.73
CA ALA A 47 9.22 1.63 10.02
C ALA A 47 9.11 0.11 10.24
N ALA A 48 9.82 -0.69 9.42
CA ALA A 48 9.86 -2.15 9.53
C ALA A 48 10.39 -2.61 10.91
N ALA A 49 11.32 -1.87 11.52
CA ALA A 49 11.85 -2.17 12.85
C ALA A 49 10.79 -2.12 13.98
N HIS A 50 9.65 -1.47 13.74
CA HIS A 50 8.51 -1.48 14.66
C HIS A 50 7.53 -2.63 14.42
N SER A 51 7.82 -3.52 13.46
CA SER A 51 7.02 -4.70 13.19
C SER A 51 6.96 -5.59 14.42
N THR A 52 5.79 -6.17 14.63
CA THR A 52 5.54 -7.08 15.75
C THR A 52 5.46 -8.55 15.32
N ASP A 53 5.67 -8.78 14.03
CA ASP A 53 5.71 -10.10 13.41
C ASP A 53 7.09 -10.73 13.62
N PRO A 54 7.18 -11.92 14.26
CA PRO A 54 8.46 -12.55 14.55
C PRO A 54 9.16 -13.12 13.31
N LEU A 55 8.46 -13.28 12.18
CA LEU A 55 9.00 -13.94 10.98
C LEU A 55 9.40 -12.97 9.89
N THR A 56 8.65 -11.89 9.72
CA THR A 56 8.86 -10.97 8.60
C THR A 56 8.61 -9.54 9.06
N GLN A 57 9.59 -8.67 8.87
CA GLN A 57 9.48 -7.26 9.20
C GLN A 57 9.37 -6.46 7.91
N VAL A 58 8.21 -5.84 7.71
CA VAL A 58 7.89 -5.06 6.52
C VAL A 58 7.53 -3.65 6.94
N GLY A 59 8.07 -2.67 6.24
CA GLY A 59 7.75 -1.26 6.44
C GLY A 59 7.40 -0.60 5.12
N ALA A 60 6.53 0.41 5.20
CA ALA A 60 6.13 1.21 4.07
C ALA A 60 6.04 2.69 4.46
N VAL A 61 6.39 3.58 3.55
CA VAL A 61 6.16 5.02 3.68
C VAL A 61 5.52 5.57 2.41
N PHE A 62 4.65 6.55 2.56
CA PHE A 62 4.16 7.35 1.44
C PHE A 62 4.85 8.71 1.44
N VAL A 63 5.35 9.14 0.30
CA VAL A 63 6.21 10.31 0.16
C VAL A 63 5.66 11.23 -0.93
N ARG A 64 5.64 12.53 -0.70
CA ARG A 64 5.33 13.54 -1.73
C ARG A 64 6.24 14.76 -1.55
N GLY A 65 6.85 15.23 -2.63
CA GLY A 65 7.81 16.34 -2.57
C GLY A 65 9.03 16.07 -1.67
N GLY A 66 9.43 14.81 -1.51
CA GLY A 66 10.53 14.39 -0.63
C GLY A 66 10.17 14.32 0.86
N VAL A 67 8.91 14.57 1.24
CA VAL A 67 8.44 14.52 2.64
C VAL A 67 7.65 13.23 2.87
N VAL A 68 7.96 12.51 3.94
CA VAL A 68 7.16 11.35 4.40
C VAL A 68 5.83 11.86 4.94
N LEU A 69 4.74 11.47 4.28
CA LEU A 69 3.36 11.80 4.64
C LEU A 69 2.79 10.85 5.69
N ALA A 70 3.09 9.56 5.54
CA ALA A 70 2.63 8.50 6.42
C ALA A 70 3.60 7.32 6.39
N SER A 71 3.65 6.58 7.49
CA SER A 71 4.45 5.38 7.65
C SER A 71 3.61 4.25 8.21
N GLY A 72 3.92 3.02 7.83
CA GLY A 72 3.24 1.83 8.31
C GLY A 72 4.20 0.66 8.45
N THR A 73 3.80 -0.30 9.27
CA THR A 73 4.54 -1.53 9.53
C THR A 73 3.59 -2.68 9.72
N ASN A 74 4.00 -3.89 9.31
CA ASN A 74 3.14 -5.05 9.45
C ASN A 74 2.95 -5.41 10.93
N ARG A 75 1.71 -5.35 11.40
CA ARG A 75 1.37 -5.65 12.80
C ARG A 75 -0.10 -5.98 12.97
N VAL A 76 -0.39 -6.69 14.06
CA VAL A 76 -1.73 -6.69 14.63
C VAL A 76 -2.00 -5.29 15.21
N SER A 77 -3.19 -4.75 14.95
CA SER A 77 -3.61 -3.44 15.48
C SER A 77 -3.37 -3.34 16.99
N THR A 78 -2.80 -2.22 17.45
CA THR A 78 -2.43 -2.01 18.87
C THR A 78 -3.63 -1.97 19.80
N ARG A 79 -4.85 -1.82 19.26
CA ARG A 79 -6.12 -1.84 20.00
C ARG A 79 -6.73 -3.24 20.10
N VAL A 80 -6.06 -4.26 19.55
CA VAL A 80 -6.52 -5.65 19.57
C VAL A 80 -5.57 -6.49 20.41
N GLN A 81 -6.11 -7.43 21.18
CA GLN A 81 -5.32 -8.35 21.98
C GLN A 81 -4.41 -9.20 21.09
N ARG A 82 -3.13 -9.24 21.47
CA ARG A 82 -2.08 -10.04 20.84
C ARG A 82 -1.89 -11.33 21.60
N ASP A 83 -1.96 -12.44 20.88
CA ASP A 83 -1.58 -13.78 21.35
C ASP A 83 -0.77 -14.49 20.26
N ALA A 84 -0.21 -15.65 20.59
CA ALA A 84 0.64 -16.39 19.66
C ALA A 84 -0.13 -16.81 18.39
N ASP A 85 -1.40 -17.19 18.49
CA ASP A 85 -2.16 -17.67 17.33
C ASP A 85 -2.45 -16.55 16.32
N ARG A 86 -2.67 -15.33 16.81
CA ARG A 86 -2.92 -14.13 16.01
C ARG A 86 -1.67 -13.44 15.48
N THR A 87 -0.51 -13.67 16.08
CA THR A 87 0.75 -13.00 15.71
C THR A 87 1.71 -13.89 14.92
N SER A 88 1.68 -15.19 15.18
CA SER A 88 2.56 -16.18 14.52
C SER A 88 1.86 -17.49 14.15
N GLY A 89 0.64 -17.75 14.63
CA GLY A 89 -0.11 -18.98 14.38
C GLY A 89 -1.07 -18.91 13.19
N ALA A 90 -2.13 -19.73 13.26
CA ALA A 90 -3.04 -19.98 12.14
C ALA A 90 -3.91 -18.76 11.81
N LEU A 91 -4.22 -17.94 12.81
CA LEU A 91 -5.06 -16.75 12.66
C LEU A 91 -4.28 -15.52 12.16
N LYS A 92 -2.95 -15.58 12.09
CA LYS A 92 -2.09 -14.43 11.73
C LYS A 92 -2.57 -13.66 10.51
N ALA A 93 -2.91 -14.37 9.43
CA ALA A 93 -3.32 -13.75 8.16
C ALA A 93 -4.63 -12.95 8.26
N LEU A 94 -5.45 -13.21 9.27
CA LEU A 94 -6.72 -12.51 9.51
C LEU A 94 -6.56 -11.27 10.40
N TYR A 95 -5.51 -11.22 11.21
CA TYR A 95 -5.32 -10.18 12.23
C TYR A 95 -4.19 -9.19 11.91
N THR A 96 -3.22 -9.62 11.11
CA THR A 96 -2.05 -8.80 10.80
C THR A 96 -2.35 -7.91 9.61
N GLU A 97 -2.29 -6.60 9.81
CA GLU A 97 -2.29 -5.67 8.69
C GLU A 97 -0.91 -5.61 8.06
N HIS A 98 -0.89 -5.40 6.75
CA HIS A 98 0.33 -5.20 5.98
C HIS A 98 0.81 -3.74 6.11
N ALA A 99 2.10 -3.52 5.93
CA ALA A 99 2.71 -2.21 6.14
C ALA A 99 2.12 -1.11 5.25
N GLU A 100 1.80 -1.43 4.00
CA GLU A 100 1.25 -0.50 3.01
C GLU A 100 -0.15 -0.04 3.42
N ARG A 101 -1.02 -0.99 3.80
CA ARG A 101 -2.38 -0.68 4.27
C ARG A 101 -2.37 0.04 5.61
N ASP A 102 -1.47 -0.36 6.50
CA ASP A 102 -1.31 0.35 7.78
C ASP A 102 -0.89 1.81 7.58
N ALA A 103 0.02 2.09 6.63
CA ALA A 103 0.39 3.46 6.27
C ALA A 103 -0.78 4.24 5.66
N ILE A 104 -1.59 3.61 4.80
CA ILE A 104 -2.82 4.20 4.25
C ILE A 104 -3.81 4.54 5.37
N PHE A 105 -4.03 3.62 6.31
CA PHE A 105 -4.95 3.85 7.43
C PHE A 105 -4.41 4.90 8.42
N ALA A 106 -3.10 4.99 8.58
CA ALA A 106 -2.47 6.08 9.33
C ALA A 106 -2.77 7.42 8.67
N ALA A 107 -2.53 7.56 7.36
CA ALA A 107 -2.85 8.77 6.61
C ALA A 107 -4.35 9.14 6.70
N ALA A 108 -5.23 8.14 6.54
CA ALA A 108 -6.68 8.34 6.61
C ALA A 108 -7.14 8.85 7.99
N ARG A 109 -6.58 8.30 9.08
CA ARG A 109 -6.89 8.73 10.45
C ARG A 109 -6.46 10.17 10.71
N GLU A 110 -5.32 10.59 10.16
CA GLU A 110 -4.79 11.94 10.33
C GLU A 110 -5.32 12.94 9.28
N GLY A 111 -6.19 12.51 8.35
CA GLY A 111 -6.74 13.36 7.30
C GLY A 111 -5.71 13.78 6.23
N ILE A 112 -4.67 12.99 6.02
CA ILE A 112 -3.58 13.28 5.07
C ILE A 112 -3.89 12.64 3.71
N SER A 113 -3.99 13.46 2.66
CA SER A 113 -4.17 12.97 1.29
C SER A 113 -2.88 12.32 0.77
N LEU A 114 -3.02 11.09 0.26
CA LEU A 114 -1.97 10.32 -0.43
C LEU A 114 -2.03 10.45 -1.95
N GLU A 115 -2.95 11.24 -2.50
CA GLU A 115 -3.05 11.49 -3.94
C GLU A 115 -1.72 12.02 -4.51
N GLY A 116 -1.27 11.46 -5.63
CA GLY A 116 -0.02 11.84 -6.30
C GLY A 116 1.26 11.48 -5.53
N SER A 117 1.18 10.64 -4.49
CA SER A 117 2.35 10.24 -3.71
C SER A 117 3.10 9.04 -4.31
N THR A 118 4.33 8.83 -3.84
CA THR A 118 5.12 7.62 -4.06
C THR A 118 5.04 6.72 -2.82
N CYS A 119 4.62 5.48 -3.00
CA CYS A 119 4.74 4.44 -1.99
C CYS A 119 6.15 3.84 -2.04
N VAL A 120 6.86 3.77 -0.92
CA VAL A 120 8.14 3.08 -0.78
C VAL A 120 7.97 1.94 0.22
N CYS A 121 8.18 0.70 -0.20
CA CYS A 121 7.92 -0.49 0.61
C CYS A 121 9.11 -1.46 0.60
N THR A 122 9.46 -2.03 1.76
CA THR A 122 10.59 -2.95 1.90
C THR A 122 10.33 -4.34 1.31
N LEU A 123 9.09 -4.65 0.92
CA LEU A 123 8.69 -5.90 0.31
C LEU A 123 7.66 -5.64 -0.81
N TYR A 124 7.72 -6.42 -1.88
CA TYR A 124 6.77 -6.29 -2.98
C TYR A 124 5.32 -6.52 -2.50
N PRO A 125 4.37 -5.63 -2.85
CA PRO A 125 3.02 -5.68 -2.30
C PRO A 125 2.25 -6.91 -2.76
N CYS A 126 1.38 -7.42 -1.89
CA CYS A 126 0.36 -8.38 -2.31
C CYS A 126 -0.74 -7.67 -3.13
N ALA A 127 -1.62 -8.46 -3.77
CA ALA A 127 -2.74 -7.92 -4.55
C ALA A 127 -3.63 -6.95 -3.76
N ASP A 128 -3.86 -7.20 -2.46
CA ASP A 128 -4.70 -6.33 -1.63
C ASP A 128 -4.02 -4.99 -1.32
N CYS A 129 -2.71 -5.01 -1.09
CA CYS A 129 -1.92 -3.79 -0.91
C CYS A 129 -1.84 -3.00 -2.21
N ALA A 130 -1.65 -3.66 -3.36
CA ALA A 130 -1.66 -3.02 -4.66
C ALA A 130 -3.00 -2.30 -4.94
N ARG A 131 -4.14 -2.96 -4.65
CA ARG A 131 -5.45 -2.28 -4.70
C ARG A 131 -5.52 -1.05 -3.81
N GLY A 132 -4.96 -1.12 -2.60
CA GLY A 132 -4.89 0.01 -1.67
C GLY A 132 -4.04 1.17 -2.19
N ILE A 133 -2.85 0.88 -2.72
CA ILE A 133 -1.93 1.87 -3.33
C ILE A 133 -2.63 2.59 -4.49
N ILE A 134 -3.31 1.84 -5.35
CA ILE A 134 -4.08 2.41 -6.48
C ILE A 134 -5.22 3.29 -5.94
N ALA A 135 -6.03 2.76 -5.02
CA ALA A 135 -7.21 3.44 -4.51
C ALA A 135 -6.90 4.70 -3.70
N CYS A 136 -5.74 4.79 -3.05
CA CYS A 136 -5.32 5.99 -2.32
C CYS A 136 -4.70 7.06 -3.23
N GLY A 137 -4.57 6.79 -4.53
CA GLY A 137 -4.09 7.75 -5.54
C GLY A 137 -2.57 7.85 -5.64
N ALA A 138 -1.81 6.87 -5.11
CA ALA A 138 -0.37 6.85 -5.31
C ALA A 138 -0.02 6.53 -6.77
N VAL A 139 0.95 7.25 -7.32
CA VAL A 139 1.31 7.20 -8.75
C VAL A 139 2.61 6.45 -9.01
N ARG A 140 3.37 6.14 -7.94
CA ARG A 140 4.63 5.41 -8.02
C ARG A 140 4.78 4.46 -6.84
N LEU A 141 5.41 3.32 -7.08
CA LEU A 141 5.81 2.33 -6.11
C LEU A 141 7.32 2.07 -6.24
N VAL A 142 8.06 2.24 -5.16
CA VAL A 142 9.45 1.78 -5.02
C VAL A 142 9.47 0.58 -4.10
N THR A 143 10.03 -0.54 -4.54
CA THR A 143 10.05 -1.75 -3.72
C THR A 143 11.15 -2.74 -4.10
N CYS A 144 11.38 -3.74 -3.27
CA CYS A 144 12.22 -4.89 -3.64
C CYS A 144 11.55 -5.69 -4.76
N PRO A 145 12.32 -6.21 -5.75
CA PRO A 145 11.76 -7.13 -6.72
C PRO A 145 11.33 -8.43 -6.01
N PRO A 146 10.14 -8.98 -6.29
CA PRO A 146 9.78 -10.31 -5.84
C PRO A 146 10.46 -11.34 -6.76
N ASP A 147 10.66 -12.54 -6.25
CA ASP A 147 11.00 -13.68 -7.10
C ASP A 147 9.72 -14.28 -7.69
N PHE A 148 9.38 -13.87 -8.92
CA PHE A 148 8.17 -14.32 -9.62
C PHE A 148 8.20 -15.82 -10.01
N ASP A 149 9.37 -16.43 -10.01
CA ASP A 149 9.59 -17.81 -10.45
C ASP A 149 9.74 -18.77 -9.26
N ALA A 150 10.05 -18.26 -8.07
CA ALA A 150 10.09 -19.07 -6.85
C ALA A 150 8.72 -19.72 -6.55
N PRO A 151 8.71 -21.01 -6.13
CA PRO A 151 7.51 -21.65 -5.61
C PRO A 151 7.10 -20.99 -4.29
N SER A 152 6.18 -20.03 -4.40
CA SER A 152 5.69 -19.23 -3.28
C SER A 152 4.18 -19.21 -3.30
N LYS A 153 3.57 -19.32 -2.10
CA LYS A 153 2.12 -19.10 -1.91
C LYS A 153 1.68 -17.68 -2.32
N TRP A 154 2.63 -16.75 -2.43
CA TRP A 154 2.38 -15.36 -2.81
C TRP A 154 2.46 -15.10 -4.31
N ARG A 155 2.88 -16.08 -5.12
CA ARG A 155 3.11 -15.90 -6.55
C ARG A 155 1.88 -15.34 -7.28
N GLU A 156 0.71 -15.89 -7.00
CA GLU A 156 -0.54 -15.41 -7.60
C GLU A 156 -0.82 -13.96 -7.22
N HIS A 157 -0.67 -13.60 -5.93
CA HIS A 157 -0.83 -12.22 -5.47
C HIS A 157 0.12 -11.26 -6.17
N TRP A 158 1.39 -11.64 -6.39
CA TRP A 158 2.37 -10.78 -7.06
C TRP A 158 2.07 -10.58 -8.55
N VAL A 159 1.65 -11.65 -9.24
CA VAL A 159 1.25 -11.56 -10.65
C VAL A 159 0.07 -10.61 -10.81
N GLN A 160 -0.96 -10.76 -9.97
CA GLN A 160 -2.14 -9.90 -10.02
C GLN A 160 -1.80 -8.46 -9.61
N ALA A 161 -0.98 -8.27 -8.56
CA ALA A 161 -0.51 -6.95 -8.14
C ALA A 161 0.21 -6.21 -9.28
N ARG A 162 1.16 -6.89 -9.96
CA ARG A 162 1.88 -6.31 -11.10
C ARG A 162 0.93 -5.89 -12.21
N GLN A 163 -0.04 -6.73 -12.54
CA GLN A 163 -1.01 -6.45 -13.59
C GLN A 163 -1.86 -5.22 -13.25
N MET A 164 -2.47 -5.16 -12.07
CA MET A 164 -3.33 -4.03 -11.69
C MET A 164 -2.55 -2.72 -11.54
N LEU A 165 -1.31 -2.76 -11.02
CA LEU A 165 -0.44 -1.57 -10.94
C LEU A 165 -0.15 -1.02 -12.34
N ALA A 166 0.15 -1.89 -13.30
CA ALA A 166 0.39 -1.49 -14.68
C ALA A 166 -0.88 -0.93 -15.35
N GLU A 167 -2.03 -1.59 -15.18
CA GLU A 167 -3.32 -1.12 -15.70
C GLU A 167 -3.72 0.26 -15.14
N ALA A 168 -3.41 0.51 -13.86
CA ALA A 168 -3.66 1.78 -13.19
C ALA A 168 -2.64 2.88 -13.51
N GLY A 169 -1.57 2.57 -14.24
CA GLY A 169 -0.52 3.54 -14.57
C GLY A 169 0.41 3.89 -13.40
N VAL A 170 0.52 3.02 -12.39
CA VAL A 170 1.47 3.21 -11.28
C VAL A 170 2.88 2.84 -11.76
N ASP A 171 3.82 3.78 -11.68
CA ASP A 171 5.23 3.57 -12.03
C ASP A 171 5.91 2.68 -10.96
N VAL A 172 6.47 1.54 -11.36
CA VAL A 172 7.10 0.59 -10.42
C VAL A 172 8.61 0.59 -10.61
N GLU A 173 9.33 1.03 -9.59
CA GLU A 173 10.79 1.00 -9.51
C GLU A 173 11.24 -0.09 -8.54
N TYR A 174 12.16 -0.95 -9.00
CA TYR A 174 12.78 -1.95 -8.15
C TYR A 174 14.06 -1.42 -7.51
N HIS A 175 14.09 -1.37 -6.19
CA HIS A 175 15.23 -0.92 -5.41
C HIS A 175 15.50 -1.91 -4.26
N PRO A 176 16.43 -2.87 -4.42
CA PRO A 176 16.79 -3.76 -3.34
C PRO A 176 17.44 -2.96 -2.20
N PRO A 177 17.18 -3.30 -0.91
CA PRO A 177 17.86 -2.66 0.20
C PRO A 177 19.37 -2.89 0.05
N ALA A 178 20.16 -1.87 0.36
CA ALA A 178 21.61 -2.01 0.40
C ALA A 178 21.99 -3.21 1.29
N PRO A 179 22.98 -4.04 0.90
CA PRO A 179 23.42 -5.15 1.74
C PRO A 179 23.79 -4.62 3.13
N SER A 180 23.29 -5.29 4.17
CA SER A 180 23.63 -4.96 5.56
C SER A 180 25.15 -4.95 5.70
N ARG A 181 25.72 -3.81 6.10
CA ARG A 181 27.13 -3.70 6.48
C ARG A 181 27.42 -4.46 7.76
#